data_AF-A0A1C6QXN8-F1
#
_entry.id   AF-A0A1C6QXN8-F1
#
_cell.length_a   1.000
_cell.length_b   1.000
_cell.length_c   1.000
_cell.angle_alpha   90.00
_cell.angle_beta   90.00
_cell.angle_gamma   90.00
#
_symmetry.space_group_name_H-M   'P 1'
#
loop_
_entity.id
_entity.type
_entity.pdbx_description
1 polymer ?
#
loop_
_entity_poly.entity_id
_entity_poly.type
_entity_poly.pdbx_seq_one_letter_code
_entity_poly.pdbx_strand_id
1 'polypeptide(L)' 'MLAPEQFAAIRLQEAELLSWKLVAPAELDTYLLGSLGQRVRAALEVLASGRGTVELEDGRPVA' A
#
# COMPACT_ATOMS: atom_id res chain seq x y z
N MET A 1 -10.30 -0.60 -5.07
CA MET A 1 -9.94 -1.97 -5.54
C MET A 1 -9.46 -1.86 -6.98
N LEU A 2 -8.44 -2.61 -7.39
CA LEU A 2 -7.99 -2.61 -8.79
C LEU A 2 -8.98 -3.38 -9.65
N ALA A 3 -9.39 -2.80 -10.77
CA ALA A 3 -10.11 -3.54 -11.81
C ALA A 3 -9.18 -4.61 -12.43
N PRO A 4 -9.73 -5.70 -13.01
CA PRO A 4 -8.93 -6.76 -13.63
C PRO A 4 -7.90 -6.23 -14.64
N GLU A 5 -8.27 -5.22 -15.42
CA GLU A 5 -7.42 -4.61 -16.45
C GLU A 5 -6.26 -3.83 -15.83
N GLN A 6 -6.52 -3.13 -14.72
CA GLN A 6 -5.49 -2.39 -13.98
C GLN A 6 -4.51 -3.36 -13.33
N PHE A 7 -5.01 -4.45 -12.76
CA PHE A 7 -4.18 -5.49 -12.19
C PHE A 7 -3.29 -6.15 -13.25
N ALA A 8 -3.88 -6.49 -14.41
CA ALA A 8 -3.16 -7.05 -15.55
C ALA A 8 -2.14 -6.08 -16.19
N ALA A 9 -2.20 -4.78 -15.88
CA ALA A 9 -1.25 -3.77 -16.34
C ALA A 9 0.03 -3.70 -15.49
N ILE A 10 0.05 -4.31 -14.29
CA ILE A 10 1.23 -4.33 -13.43
C ILE A 10 2.36 -5.11 -14.13
N ARG A 11 3.55 -4.53 -14.20
CA ARG A 11 4.77 -5.16 -14.74
C ARG A 11 5.82 -5.16 -13.64
N LEU A 12 6.30 -6.35 -13.29
CA LEU A 12 7.30 -6.55 -12.26
C LEU A 12 8.65 -6.84 -12.90
N GLN A 13 9.72 -6.28 -12.33
CA GLN A 13 11.07 -6.47 -12.83
C GLN A 13 11.68 -7.74 -12.23
N GLU A 14 11.57 -8.85 -12.97
CA GLU A 14 11.96 -10.20 -12.49
C GLU A 14 13.43 -10.30 -12.07
N ALA A 15 14.32 -9.53 -12.71
CA ALA A 15 15.75 -9.54 -12.37
C ALA A 15 16.08 -8.89 -11.01
N GLU A 16 15.20 -8.04 -10.47
CA GLU A 16 15.42 -7.33 -9.20
C GLU A 16 14.61 -7.91 -8.04
N LEU A 17 13.56 -8.69 -8.34
CA LEU A 17 12.64 -9.23 -7.34
C LEU A 17 12.87 -10.73 -7.14
N LEU A 18 13.23 -11.10 -5.91
CA LEU A 18 13.33 -12.51 -5.52
C LEU A 18 11.96 -13.20 -5.40
N SER A 19 10.95 -12.46 -4.93
CA SER A 19 9.57 -12.93 -4.82
C SER A 19 8.61 -11.76 -4.66
N TRP A 20 7.34 -11.99 -5.00
CA TRP A 20 6.27 -11.04 -4.76
C TRP A 20 4.97 -11.79 -4.46
N LYS A 21 4.03 -11.09 -3.81
CA LYS A 21 2.69 -11.59 -3.58
C LYS A 21 1.69 -10.47 -3.40
N LEU A 22 0.42 -10.80 -3.53
CA LEU A 22 -0.67 -9.96 -3.08
C LEU A 22 -0.93 -10.22 -1.60
N VAL A 23 -1.28 -9.16 -0.88
CA VAL A 23 -1.49 -9.18 0.58
C VAL A 23 -2.79 -8.47 0.88
N ALA A 24 -3.63 -9.05 1.73
CA ALA A 24 -4.83 -8.37 2.18
C ALA A 24 -4.45 -7.19 3.12
N PRO A 25 -5.15 -6.05 3.07
CA PRO A 25 -4.83 -4.90 3.94
C PRO A 25 -4.75 -5.23 5.44
N ALA A 26 -5.51 -6.23 5.90
CA ALA A 26 -5.48 -6.69 7.29
C ALA A 26 -4.14 -7.33 7.70
N GLU A 27 -3.41 -7.93 6.75
CA GLU A 27 -2.18 -8.69 6.99
C GLU A 27 -0.91 -7.83 6.83
N LEU A 28 -1.03 -6.55 6.54
CA LEU A 28 0.10 -5.68 6.20
C LEU A 28 1.18 -5.64 7.30
N ASP A 29 0.80 -5.63 8.57
CA ASP A 29 1.78 -5.56 9.68
C ASP A 29 2.63 -6.82 9.81
N THR A 30 2.25 -7.93 9.16
CA THR A 30 3.08 -9.13 9.07
C THR A 30 4.27 -8.93 8.12
N TYR A 31 4.16 -8.02 7.13
CA TYR A 31 5.16 -7.84 6.07
C TYR A 31 5.83 -6.47 6.07
N LEU A 32 5.15 -5.44 6.57
CA LEU A 32 5.64 -4.07 6.62
C LEU A 32 5.96 -3.70 8.06
N LEU A 33 7.23 -3.38 8.31
CA LEU A 33 7.71 -3.07 9.64
C LEU A 33 7.74 -1.56 9.90
N GLY A 34 7.50 -1.19 11.16
CA GLY A 34 7.65 0.18 11.65
C GLY A 34 6.76 1.20 10.93
N SER A 35 7.31 2.37 10.65
CA SER A 35 6.57 3.49 10.05
C SER A 35 6.07 3.20 8.63
N LEU A 36 6.66 2.24 7.90
CA LEU A 36 6.20 1.89 6.55
C LEU A 36 4.79 1.29 6.57
N GLY A 37 4.50 0.41 7.55
CA GLY A 37 3.15 -0.15 7.72
C GLY A 37 2.11 0.95 7.95
N GLN A 38 2.42 1.93 8.80
CA GLN A 38 1.52 3.04 9.08
C GLN A 38 1.27 3.92 7.83
N ARG A 39 2.31 4.23 7.06
CA ARG A 39 2.19 4.98 5.80
C ARG A 39 1.28 4.29 4.80
N VAL A 40 1.47 2.98 4.59
CA VAL A 40 0.64 2.21 3.64
C VAL A 40 -0.81 2.13 4.12
N ARG A 41 -1.05 1.96 5.42
CA ARG A 41 -2.40 1.96 5.99
C ARG A 41 -3.12 3.30 5.76
N ALA A 42 -2.45 4.42 6.03
CA ALA A 42 -3.03 5.74 5.81
C ALA A 42 -3.37 5.98 4.32
N ALA A 43 -2.49 5.57 3.41
CA ALA A 43 -2.73 5.66 1.97
C ALA A 43 -3.93 4.81 1.53
N LEU A 44 -4.06 3.59 2.05
CA LEU A 44 -5.21 2.72 1.75
C LEU A 44 -6.53 3.26 2.33
N GLU A 45 -6.51 3.89 3.49
CA GLU A 45 -7.70 4.51 4.08
C GLU A 45 -8.19 5.70 3.24
N VAL A 46 -7.28 6.56 2.79
CA VAL A 46 -7.60 7.65 1.85
C VAL A 46 -8.16 7.10 0.54
N LEU A 47 -7.52 6.08 -0.03
CA LEU A 47 -8.00 5.44 -1.25
C LEU A 47 -9.40 4.86 -1.08
N ALA A 48 -9.69 4.22 0.06
CA ALA A 48 -10.99 3.63 0.35
C ALA A 48 -12.09 4.69 0.59
N SER A 49 -11.73 5.81 1.22
CA SER A 49 -12.65 6.92 1.48
C SER A 49 -12.86 7.85 0.28
N GLY A 50 -12.07 7.70 -0.79
CA GLY A 50 -12.11 8.58 -1.96
C GLY A 50 -11.61 10.00 -1.68
N ARG A 51 -10.91 10.21 -0.56
CA ARG A 51 -10.30 11.51 -0.23
C ARG A 51 -9.06 11.73 -1.10
N GLY A 52 -8.61 13.00 -1.16
CA GLY A 52 -7.31 13.36 -1.72
C GLY A 52 -6.15 12.90 -0.83
N THR A 53 -4.93 13.26 -1.18
CA THR A 53 -3.70 12.89 -0.46
C THR A 53 -3.76 13.20 1.04
N VAL A 54 -3.12 12.36 1.86
CA VAL A 54 -2.92 12.59 3.31
C VAL A 54 -1.46 12.95 3.59
N GLU A 55 -1.26 14.02 4.34
CA GLU A 55 0.04 14.41 4.87
C GLU A 55 0.39 13.57 6.09
N LEU A 56 1.65 13.13 6.18
CA LEU A 56 2.12 12.23 7.24
C LEU A 56 3.35 12.78 7.96
N GLU A 57 3.36 12.70 9.29
CA GLU A 57 4.54 12.89 10.14
C GLU A 57 4.84 11.56 10.86
N ASP A 58 6.07 11.07 10.75
CA ASP A 58 6.50 9.76 11.29
C ASP A 58 5.63 8.56 10.91
N GLY A 59 4.92 8.67 9.77
CA GLY A 59 4.02 7.64 9.25
C GLY A 59 2.58 7.75 9.76
N ARG A 60 2.24 8.80 10.52
CA ARG A 60 0.89 9.05 11.04
C ARG A 60 0.29 10.30 10.39
N PRO A 61 -1.03 10.35 10.16
CA PRO A 61 -1.70 11.57 9.72
C PRO A 61 -1.43 12.74 10.66
N VAL A 62 -1.13 13.90 10.09
CA VAL A 62 -1.07 15.17 10.83
C VAL A 62 -2.50 15.67 11.01
N ALA A 63 -2.83 16.12 12.23
CA ALA A 63 -4.14 16.67 12.58
C ALA A 63 -4.23 18.18 12.27
#